data_AF-A0A9P7J297-F1
#
_entry.id   AF-A0A9P7J297-F1
#
_cell.length_a   1.000
_cell.length_b   1.000
_cell.length_c   1.000
_cell.angle_alpha   90.00
_cell.angle_beta   90.00
_cell.angle_gamma   90.00
#
_symmetry.space_group_name_H-M   'P 1'
#
loop_
_entity.id
_entity.type
_entity.pdbx_description
1 polymer ?
#
loop_
_entity_poly.entity_id
_entity_poly.type
_entity_poly.pdbx_seq_one_letter_code
_entity_poly.pdbx_strand_id
1 'polypeptide(L)'
;MSDYHPPTDLEEVVNSEVKEWHFHIYFHQRNADQHQAALELRDAVLRLRRDGTFVAVPLFRVNTDPIGPHPVGKCLSYPSCLERNHLQVGPRFIRDLGTFDLVSSVFSFLCMNRGNLSILIHPLTREARKDHELRNAWIGPPFPLDLSALPVKTEELPVQYPSLKLGYSAPEPEFTLDQRRRIGANLERILKGEKEAARAPMN
;
A
#
# COMPACT_ATOMS: atom_id res chain seq x y z
N MET A 1 -7.60 10.78 -28.56
CA MET A 1 -7.69 10.59 -27.10
C MET A 1 -8.53 9.35 -26.90
N SER A 2 -8.06 8.35 -26.15
CA SER A 2 -8.89 7.19 -25.81
C SER A 2 -10.10 7.67 -25.03
N ASP A 3 -11.30 7.14 -25.32
CA ASP A 3 -12.54 7.35 -24.55
C ASP A 3 -12.44 6.69 -23.17
N TYR A 4 -11.51 7.18 -22.34
CA TYR A 4 -11.33 6.70 -20.99
C TYR A 4 -12.32 7.43 -20.07
N HIS A 5 -13.19 6.65 -19.44
CA HIS A 5 -14.06 7.10 -18.37
C HIS A 5 -13.79 6.26 -17.12
N PRO A 6 -13.64 6.89 -15.94
CA PRO A 6 -13.54 6.15 -14.69
C PRO A 6 -14.80 5.29 -14.47
N PRO A 7 -14.65 4.05 -13.98
CA PRO A 7 -15.80 3.23 -13.62
C PRO A 7 -16.57 3.88 -12.48
N THR A 8 -17.91 3.83 -12.57
CA THR A 8 -18.83 4.38 -11.56
C THR A 8 -19.74 3.31 -10.95
N ASP A 9 -19.71 2.08 -11.48
CA ASP A 9 -20.42 0.95 -10.89
C ASP A 9 -19.76 0.53 -9.57
N LEU A 10 -20.58 0.41 -8.52
CA LEU A 10 -20.10 0.10 -7.17
C LEU A 10 -19.44 -1.27 -7.10
N GLU A 11 -20.03 -2.28 -7.76
CA GLU A 11 -19.54 -3.65 -7.68
C GLU A 11 -18.22 -3.79 -8.43
N GLU A 12 -18.11 -3.21 -9.63
CA GLU A 12 -16.87 -3.14 -10.41
C GLU A 12 -15.73 -2.52 -9.61
N VAL A 13 -15.96 -1.36 -8.98
CA VAL A 13 -14.93 -0.64 -8.21
C VAL A 13 -14.53 -1.41 -6.96
N VAL A 14 -15.49 -2.01 -6.24
CA VAL A 14 -15.20 -2.80 -5.03
C VAL A 14 -14.42 -4.08 -5.35
N ASN A 15 -14.75 -4.74 -6.46
CA ASN A 15 -14.08 -5.97 -6.89
C ASN A 15 -12.68 -5.71 -7.45
N SER A 16 -12.44 -4.53 -8.01
CA SER A 16 -11.13 -4.13 -8.54
C SER A 16 -10.22 -3.42 -7.52
N GLU A 17 -10.71 -3.17 -6.30
CA GLU A 17 -9.97 -2.50 -5.23
C GLU A 17 -8.65 -3.24 -4.88
N VAL A 18 -7.56 -2.47 -4.79
CA VAL A 18 -6.26 -2.98 -4.34
C VAL A 18 -6.34 -3.36 -2.86
N LYS A 19 -5.96 -4.60 -2.54
CA LYS A 19 -6.05 -5.12 -1.17
C LYS A 19 -4.73 -5.12 -0.42
N GLU A 20 -3.61 -4.91 -1.12
CA GLU A 20 -2.27 -4.95 -0.53
C GLU A 20 -1.35 -3.92 -1.20
N TRP A 21 -0.49 -3.30 -0.38
CA TRP A 21 0.45 -2.24 -0.78
C TRP A 21 1.83 -2.50 -0.19
N HIS A 22 2.89 -2.18 -0.93
CA HIS A 22 4.27 -2.25 -0.44
C HIS A 22 4.82 -0.86 -0.17
N PHE A 23 5.72 -0.79 0.83
CA PHE A 23 6.52 0.39 1.12
C PHE A 23 7.99 -0.03 1.17
N HIS A 24 8.84 0.68 0.45
CA HIS A 24 10.27 0.39 0.35
C HIS A 24 11.04 1.59 0.86
N ILE A 25 11.79 1.44 1.96
CA ILE A 25 12.59 2.53 2.53
C ILE A 25 13.97 2.49 1.89
N TYR A 26 14.31 3.52 1.12
CA TYR A 26 15.58 3.65 0.41
C TYR A 26 16.61 4.40 1.23
N PHE A 27 17.86 3.95 1.12
CA PHE A 27 19.04 4.63 1.62
C PHE A 27 20.19 4.47 0.62
N HIS A 28 21.10 5.44 0.55
CA HIS A 28 22.30 5.31 -0.25
C HIS A 28 23.27 4.31 0.39
N GLN A 29 23.81 3.37 -0.40
CA GLN A 29 24.59 2.22 0.08
C GLN A 29 25.82 2.60 0.90
N ARG A 30 26.42 3.76 0.60
CA ARG A 30 27.62 4.28 1.28
C ARG A 30 27.32 5.43 2.24
N ASN A 31 26.05 5.59 2.65
CA ASN A 31 25.64 6.59 3.62
C ASN A 31 25.23 5.88 4.92
N ALA A 32 26.15 5.87 5.89
CA ALA A 32 25.94 5.21 7.17
C ALA A 32 24.76 5.81 7.96
N ASP A 33 24.59 7.13 7.91
CA ASP A 33 23.52 7.84 8.61
C ASP A 33 22.14 7.46 8.05
N GLN A 34 21.99 7.41 6.73
CA GLN A 34 20.74 6.96 6.10
C GLN A 34 20.48 5.47 6.36
N HIS A 35 21.51 4.63 6.33
CA HIS A 35 21.34 3.22 6.65
C HIS A 35 20.84 3.04 8.09
N GLN A 36 21.47 3.73 9.05
CA GLN A 36 21.04 3.71 10.45
C GLN A 36 19.61 4.25 10.62
N ALA A 37 19.29 5.38 10.00
CA ALA A 37 17.93 5.93 10.04
C ALA A 37 16.88 4.97 9.45
N ALA A 38 17.22 4.25 8.38
CA ALA A 38 16.33 3.26 7.77
C ALA A 38 16.06 2.07 8.69
N LEU A 39 17.08 1.63 9.44
CA LEU A 39 16.93 0.58 10.45
C LEU A 39 16.06 1.06 11.62
N GLU A 40 16.30 2.27 12.13
CA GLU A 40 15.52 2.86 13.22
C GLU A 40 14.04 3.03 12.84
N LEU A 41 13.77 3.52 11.63
CA LEU A 41 12.41 3.67 11.11
C LEU A 41 11.73 2.30 10.96
N ARG A 42 12.42 1.30 10.42
CA ARG A 42 11.93 -0.08 10.33
C ARG A 42 11.62 -0.65 11.72
N ASP A 43 12.49 -0.46 12.69
CA ASP A 43 12.30 -0.96 14.04
C ASP A 43 11.14 -0.25 14.75
N ALA A 44 10.93 1.04 14.48
CA ALA A 44 9.75 1.75 14.95
C ALA A 44 8.46 1.14 14.35
N VAL A 45 8.43 0.86 13.04
CA VAL A 45 7.31 0.16 12.40
C VAL A 45 7.07 -1.22 13.03
N LEU A 46 8.12 -1.98 13.32
CA LEU A 46 8.00 -3.29 13.98
C LEU A 46 7.45 -3.20 15.41
N ARG A 47 7.89 -2.20 16.20
CA ARG A 47 7.36 -1.93 17.55
C ARG A 47 5.90 -1.51 17.49
N LEU A 48 5.55 -0.58 16.63
CA LEU A 48 4.18 -0.09 16.45
C LEU A 48 3.23 -1.19 15.93
N ARG A 49 3.72 -2.08 15.05
CA ARG A 49 2.99 -3.29 14.67
C ARG A 49 2.69 -4.17 15.88
N ARG A 50 3.72 -4.47 16.68
CA ARG A 50 3.58 -5.30 17.89
C ARG A 50 2.55 -4.69 18.85
N ASP A 51 2.55 -3.38 18.97
CA ASP A 51 1.67 -2.62 19.87
C ASP A 51 0.29 -2.35 19.24
N GLY A 52 0.02 -2.88 18.04
CA GLY A 52 -1.30 -2.84 17.40
C GLY A 52 -1.64 -1.51 16.69
N THR A 53 -0.67 -0.63 16.46
CA THR A 53 -0.90 0.67 15.80
C THR A 53 -1.32 0.52 14.34
N PHE A 54 -0.73 -0.43 13.62
CA PHE A 54 -1.09 -0.77 12.25
C PHE A 54 -0.64 -2.19 11.90
N VAL A 55 -1.21 -2.75 10.83
CA VAL A 55 -0.78 -4.02 10.26
C VAL A 55 0.21 -3.72 9.16
N ALA A 56 1.49 -3.81 9.52
CA ALA A 56 2.62 -3.66 8.62
C ALA A 56 3.52 -4.87 8.86
N VAL A 57 3.81 -5.68 7.86
CA VAL A 57 4.70 -6.86 8.02
C VAL A 57 6.05 -6.66 7.30
N PRO A 58 7.02 -5.95 7.93
CA PRO A 58 8.38 -5.87 7.42
C PRO A 58 9.03 -7.23 7.17
N LEU A 59 9.80 -7.30 6.10
CA LEU A 59 10.76 -8.38 5.92
C LEU A 59 11.84 -8.42 7.00
N PHE A 60 12.32 -9.62 7.30
CA PHE A 60 13.48 -9.82 8.17
C PHE A 60 14.78 -9.29 7.55
N ARG A 61 14.98 -9.47 6.24
CA ARG A 61 16.19 -9.06 5.52
C ARG A 61 16.21 -7.56 5.22
N VAL A 62 17.40 -6.97 5.36
CA VAL A 62 17.75 -5.62 4.88
C VAL A 62 18.68 -5.80 3.68
N ASN A 63 18.37 -5.20 2.54
CA ASN A 63 19.21 -5.28 1.35
C ASN A 63 20.12 -4.04 1.32
N THR A 64 21.43 -4.28 1.39
CA THR A 64 22.44 -3.20 1.36
C THR A 64 22.88 -2.83 -0.05
N ASP A 65 22.53 -3.66 -1.03
CA ASP A 65 22.92 -3.53 -2.44
C ASP A 65 21.68 -3.37 -3.35
N PRO A 66 21.83 -2.88 -4.60
CA PRO A 66 20.75 -2.84 -5.58
C PRO A 66 20.26 -4.25 -5.90
N ILE A 67 18.94 -4.47 -5.85
CA ILE A 67 18.40 -5.77 -6.23
C ILE A 67 16.98 -5.66 -6.79
N GLY A 68 16.70 -6.42 -7.85
CA GLY A 68 15.46 -6.31 -8.62
C GLY A 68 15.32 -4.92 -9.25
N PRO A 69 14.13 -4.30 -9.23
CA PRO A 69 13.95 -2.97 -9.81
C PRO A 69 14.55 -1.82 -9.00
N HIS A 70 15.25 -2.15 -7.90
CA HIS A 70 15.62 -1.17 -6.90
C HIS A 70 17.10 -0.78 -7.04
N PRO A 71 17.40 0.49 -7.34
CA PRO A 71 18.75 0.93 -7.71
C PRO A 71 19.71 1.15 -6.54
N VAL A 72 19.21 1.18 -5.30
CA VAL A 72 20.04 1.33 -4.10
C VAL A 72 19.61 0.39 -2.98
N GLY A 73 20.36 0.44 -1.87
CA GLY A 73 20.01 -0.27 -0.65
C GLY A 73 18.60 0.09 -0.19
N LYS A 74 17.87 -0.91 0.27
CA LYS A 74 16.51 -0.74 0.76
C LYS A 74 16.20 -1.68 1.91
N CYS A 75 15.44 -1.15 2.87
CA CYS A 75 14.75 -1.94 3.88
C CYS A 75 13.29 -2.12 3.43
N LEU A 76 12.67 -3.24 3.81
CA LEU A 76 11.24 -3.56 3.61
C LEU A 76 10.80 -4.18 2.27
N SER A 77 11.70 -4.71 1.43
CA SER A 77 11.31 -5.54 0.26
C SER A 77 12.48 -6.33 -0.36
N TYR A 78 12.16 -7.43 -1.06
CA TYR A 78 13.05 -8.51 -1.52
C TYR A 78 14.01 -8.14 -2.68
N PRO A 79 15.09 -8.93 -2.89
CA PRO A 79 15.76 -9.11 -4.18
C PRO A 79 15.01 -10.04 -5.14
N SER A 80 14.30 -9.51 -6.13
CA SER A 80 13.76 -10.20 -7.32
C SER A 80 13.91 -11.73 -7.48
N CYS A 81 12.79 -12.32 -7.93
CA CYS A 81 12.64 -13.60 -8.62
C CYS A 81 12.44 -14.81 -7.70
N LEU A 82 11.17 -15.13 -7.47
CA LEU A 82 10.66 -16.30 -6.74
C LEU A 82 10.86 -16.22 -5.22
N GLU A 83 9.77 -16.51 -4.52
CA GLU A 83 9.65 -16.63 -3.05
C GLU A 83 9.40 -15.33 -2.26
N ARG A 84 8.11 -14.99 -2.26
CA ARG A 84 7.26 -14.47 -1.17
C ARG A 84 8.01 -13.87 0.02
N ASN A 85 7.91 -12.54 0.14
CA ASN A 85 7.47 -11.82 1.34
C ASN A 85 7.80 -10.32 1.10
N HIS A 86 6.84 -9.42 1.24
CA HIS A 86 7.06 -7.96 1.19
C HIS A 86 6.16 -7.30 2.24
N LEU A 87 6.33 -5.99 2.46
CA LEU A 87 5.51 -5.28 3.42
C LEU A 87 4.04 -5.28 2.99
N GLN A 88 3.16 -5.98 3.72
CA GLN A 88 1.72 -5.93 3.50
C GLN A 88 1.11 -4.88 4.41
N VAL A 89 0.34 -3.97 3.81
CA VAL A 89 -0.73 -3.27 4.49
C VAL A 89 -2.02 -3.59 3.74
N GLY A 90 -2.91 -4.32 4.40
CA GLY A 90 -4.24 -4.63 3.88
C GLY A 90 -5.31 -4.04 4.79
N PRO A 91 -6.50 -3.72 4.27
CA PRO A 91 -7.58 -3.18 5.09
C PRO A 91 -8.06 -4.25 6.09
N ARG A 92 -8.19 -3.86 7.36
CA ARG A 92 -8.94 -4.62 8.36
C ARG A 92 -9.49 -3.68 9.43
N PHE A 93 -10.81 -3.62 9.50
CA PHE A 93 -11.54 -3.08 10.63
C PHE A 93 -11.41 -4.02 11.84
N ILE A 94 -10.97 -3.51 12.99
CA ILE A 94 -11.24 -4.14 14.29
C ILE A 94 -12.59 -3.58 14.74
N ARG A 95 -13.58 -4.47 14.87
CA ARG A 95 -15.02 -4.17 14.99
C ARG A 95 -15.43 -3.29 16.18
N ASP A 96 -14.51 -2.96 17.09
CA ASP A 96 -14.81 -2.27 18.35
C ASP A 96 -14.11 -0.90 18.53
N LEU A 97 -13.31 -0.40 17.56
CA LEU A 97 -12.54 0.86 17.73
C LEU A 97 -12.64 1.90 16.59
N GLY A 98 -13.54 1.72 15.62
CA GLY A 98 -13.67 2.67 14.51
C GLY A 98 -12.65 2.43 13.38
N THR A 99 -12.84 3.15 12.27
CA THR A 99 -12.16 2.93 10.99
C THR A 99 -10.65 3.08 11.07
N PHE A 100 -9.91 1.97 11.11
CA PHE A 100 -8.46 1.97 10.85
C PHE A 100 -8.23 1.60 9.39
N ASP A 101 -8.10 2.61 8.53
CA ASP A 101 -7.41 2.42 7.25
C ASP A 101 -5.92 2.24 7.55
N LEU A 102 -5.47 0.98 7.46
CA LEU A 102 -4.12 0.58 7.84
C LEU A 102 -3.09 1.16 6.86
N VAL A 103 -3.44 1.33 5.57
CA VAL A 103 -2.56 1.94 4.56
C VAL A 103 -2.36 3.41 4.89
N SER A 104 -3.45 4.11 5.18
CA SER A 104 -3.41 5.51 5.62
C SER A 104 -2.59 5.68 6.90
N SER A 105 -2.72 4.77 7.87
CA SER A 105 -1.99 4.83 9.13
C SER A 105 -0.47 4.66 8.95
N VAL A 106 -0.04 3.67 8.15
CA VAL A 106 1.38 3.47 7.82
C VAL A 106 1.92 4.62 6.98
N PHE A 107 1.18 5.04 5.96
CA PHE A 107 1.55 6.16 5.10
C PHE A 107 1.73 7.45 5.90
N SER A 108 0.79 7.77 6.79
CA SER A 108 0.85 8.93 7.69
C SER A 108 2.09 8.88 8.59
N PHE A 109 2.33 7.74 9.26
CA PHE A 109 3.52 7.57 10.11
C PHE A 109 4.82 7.79 9.31
N LEU A 110 4.93 7.20 8.13
CA LEU A 110 6.12 7.33 7.29
C LEU A 110 6.31 8.76 6.76
N CYS A 111 5.22 9.43 6.36
CA CYS A 111 5.25 10.85 5.96
C CYS A 111 5.85 11.74 7.04
N MET A 112 5.45 11.52 8.29
CA MET A 112 5.86 12.37 9.41
C MET A 112 7.24 12.00 9.98
N ASN A 113 7.70 10.76 9.79
CA ASN A 113 8.86 10.23 10.52
C ASN A 113 10.00 9.70 9.65
N ARG A 114 9.94 9.80 8.31
CA ARG A 114 11.00 9.26 7.42
C ARG A 114 12.34 9.99 7.47
N GLY A 115 12.40 11.19 8.07
CA GLY A 115 13.59 12.05 8.02
C GLY A 115 14.02 12.34 6.58
N ASN A 116 15.28 12.00 6.25
CA ASN A 116 15.89 12.23 4.94
C ASN A 116 15.81 11.02 3.98
N LEU A 117 15.07 9.96 4.33
CA LEU A 117 14.94 8.74 3.53
C LEU A 117 13.86 8.88 2.46
N SER A 118 14.01 8.21 1.31
CA SER A 118 12.94 8.14 0.31
C SER A 118 12.15 6.85 0.43
N ILE A 119 10.85 6.89 0.18
CA ILE A 119 9.99 5.71 0.29
C ILE A 119 9.18 5.52 -0.97
N LEU A 120 9.36 4.39 -1.67
CA LEU A 120 8.47 3.96 -2.76
C LEU A 120 7.26 3.28 -2.16
N ILE A 121 6.07 3.66 -2.61
CA ILE A 121 4.80 3.00 -2.31
C ILE A 121 4.22 2.50 -3.62
N HIS A 122 3.76 1.26 -3.67
CA HIS A 122 3.04 0.77 -4.85
C HIS A 122 2.01 -0.30 -4.48
N PRO A 123 0.93 -0.44 -5.27
CA PRO A 123 -0.05 -1.49 -5.07
C PRO A 123 0.55 -2.85 -5.43
N LEU A 124 -0.10 -3.92 -4.98
CA LEU A 124 0.32 -5.29 -5.28
C LEU A 124 -0.72 -5.99 -6.16
N THR A 125 -0.64 -5.78 -7.47
CA THR A 125 -1.53 -6.42 -8.44
C THR A 125 -0.80 -7.50 -9.23
N ARG A 126 -1.51 -8.12 -10.19
CA ARG A 126 -0.89 -9.02 -11.17
C ARG A 126 0.05 -8.29 -12.14
N GLU A 127 -0.02 -6.97 -12.24
CA GLU A 127 0.74 -6.17 -13.21
C GLU A 127 1.92 -5.45 -12.54
N ALA A 128 2.84 -6.22 -11.96
CA ALA A 128 3.94 -5.70 -11.13
C ALA A 128 4.73 -4.57 -11.81
N ARG A 129 5.03 -4.68 -13.11
CA ARG A 129 5.70 -3.59 -13.84
C ARG A 129 4.89 -2.29 -13.83
N LYS A 130 3.59 -2.33 -14.12
CA LYS A 130 2.72 -1.14 -14.06
C LYS A 130 2.58 -0.60 -12.64
N ASP A 131 2.57 -1.49 -11.65
CA ASP A 131 2.50 -1.08 -10.24
C ASP A 131 3.72 -0.26 -9.85
N HIS A 132 4.92 -0.68 -10.27
CA HIS A 132 6.17 0.03 -10.01
C HIS A 132 6.37 1.26 -10.91
N GLU A 133 5.79 1.28 -12.11
CA GLU A 133 6.03 2.33 -13.12
C GLU A 133 5.00 3.47 -13.06
N LEU A 134 3.71 3.12 -13.03
CA LEU A 134 2.60 4.05 -13.28
C LEU A 134 1.69 4.23 -12.06
N ARG A 135 1.56 3.21 -11.22
CA ARG A 135 0.66 3.23 -10.04
C ARG A 135 1.42 3.47 -8.73
N ASN A 136 2.71 3.79 -8.81
CA ASN A 136 3.52 4.07 -7.63
C ASN A 136 3.26 5.49 -7.09
N ALA A 137 3.68 5.69 -5.85
CA ALA A 137 3.86 6.98 -5.22
C ALA A 137 5.20 7.01 -4.49
N TRP A 138 5.68 8.21 -4.19
CA TRP A 138 6.90 8.43 -3.42
C TRP A 138 6.66 9.38 -2.27
N ILE A 139 7.22 9.05 -1.10
CA ILE A 139 7.41 10.01 -0.01
C ILE A 139 8.88 10.42 -0.02
N GLY A 140 9.14 11.67 -0.36
CA GLY A 140 10.50 12.17 -0.61
C GLY A 140 10.94 12.03 -2.07
N PRO A 141 12.22 12.33 -2.38
CA PRO A 141 12.74 12.28 -3.75
C PRO A 141 12.68 10.87 -4.36
N PRO A 142 12.16 10.69 -5.59
CA PRO A 142 12.09 9.38 -6.22
C PRO A 142 13.46 8.87 -6.67
N PHE A 143 13.61 7.55 -6.72
CA PHE A 143 14.76 6.88 -7.34
C PHE A 143 14.39 6.30 -8.71
N PRO A 144 15.31 6.29 -9.69
CA PRO A 144 15.07 5.68 -11.00
C PRO A 144 15.07 4.16 -10.90
N LEU A 145 13.90 3.54 -11.01
CA LEU A 145 13.75 2.09 -10.93
C LEU A 145 14.18 1.39 -12.22
N ASP A 146 14.82 0.22 -12.11
CA ASP A 146 15.09 -0.66 -13.25
C ASP A 146 13.94 -1.64 -13.48
N LEU A 147 13.04 -1.29 -14.38
CA LEU A 147 11.82 -2.08 -14.62
C LEU A 147 12.06 -3.33 -15.49
N SER A 148 13.29 -3.55 -15.99
CA SER A 148 13.60 -4.61 -16.95
C SER A 148 13.36 -6.02 -16.40
N ALA A 149 13.55 -6.20 -15.09
CA ALA A 149 13.39 -7.48 -14.40
C ALA A 149 11.94 -7.78 -13.94
N LEU A 150 11.00 -6.83 -14.10
CA LEU A 150 9.64 -6.99 -13.60
C LEU A 150 8.72 -7.67 -14.63
N PRO A 151 7.92 -8.68 -14.23
CA PRO A 151 6.93 -9.26 -15.12
C PRO A 151 5.84 -8.24 -15.46
N VAL A 152 5.40 -8.26 -16.71
CA VAL A 152 4.32 -7.38 -17.18
C VAL A 152 2.98 -7.77 -16.56
N LYS A 153 2.71 -9.08 -16.49
CA LYS A 153 1.51 -9.64 -15.87
C LYS A 153 1.78 -11.06 -15.37
N THR A 154 1.36 -11.39 -14.17
CA THR A 154 1.40 -12.75 -13.61
C THR A 154 0.03 -13.44 -13.74
N GLU A 155 0.00 -14.77 -13.69
CA GLU A 155 -1.28 -15.51 -13.65
C GLU A 155 -1.95 -15.42 -12.28
N GLU A 156 -1.17 -15.63 -11.23
CA GLU A 156 -1.65 -15.58 -9.85
C GLU A 156 -1.44 -14.19 -9.24
N LEU A 157 -2.27 -13.88 -8.23
CA LEU A 157 -2.06 -12.73 -7.37
C LEU A 157 -0.80 -12.95 -6.51
N PRO A 158 0.04 -11.91 -6.30
CA PRO A 158 1.27 -12.07 -5.53
C PRO A 158 1.05 -12.09 -4.01
N VAL A 159 0.30 -13.07 -3.50
CA VAL A 159 0.00 -13.22 -2.06
C VAL A 159 1.25 -13.57 -1.25
N GLN A 160 1.45 -12.91 -0.09
CA GLN A 160 2.69 -13.03 0.69
C GLN A 160 2.51 -13.64 2.08
N TYR A 161 1.45 -13.29 2.81
CA TYR A 161 1.16 -13.85 4.14
C TYR A 161 -0.26 -14.43 4.26
N PRO A 162 -0.57 -15.55 3.55
CA PRO A 162 -1.90 -16.14 3.59
C PRO A 162 -2.39 -16.49 5.00
N SER A 163 -1.47 -16.83 5.91
CA SER A 163 -1.77 -17.18 7.30
C SER A 163 -2.43 -16.06 8.10
N LEU A 164 -2.24 -14.80 7.70
CA LEU A 164 -2.87 -13.65 8.36
C LEU A 164 -4.36 -13.53 8.03
N LYS A 165 -4.81 -14.14 6.91
CA LYS A 165 -6.18 -14.01 6.40
C LYS A 165 -6.61 -12.54 6.21
N LEU A 166 -5.69 -11.73 5.68
CA LEU A 166 -5.85 -10.30 5.38
C LEU A 166 -5.60 -10.05 3.89
N GLY A 167 -5.96 -8.84 3.42
CA GLY A 167 -5.73 -8.44 2.03
C GLY A 167 -6.41 -9.39 1.06
N TYR A 168 -5.65 -9.94 0.10
CA TYR A 168 -6.17 -10.92 -0.86
C TYR A 168 -6.53 -12.27 -0.22
N SER A 169 -6.11 -12.53 1.02
CA SER A 169 -6.42 -13.76 1.76
C SER A 169 -7.58 -13.59 2.75
N ALA A 170 -8.25 -12.43 2.76
CA ALA A 170 -9.43 -12.22 3.60
C ALA A 170 -10.58 -13.16 3.18
N PRO A 171 -11.24 -13.85 4.14
CA PRO A 171 -12.27 -14.84 3.81
C PRO A 171 -13.56 -14.19 3.29
N GLU A 172 -13.84 -12.96 3.73
CA GLU A 172 -15.02 -12.20 3.36
C GLU A 172 -14.65 -10.72 3.21
N PRO A 173 -15.36 -9.97 2.35
CA PRO A 173 -15.20 -8.53 2.27
C PRO A 173 -15.64 -7.86 3.59
N GLU A 174 -15.03 -6.72 3.90
CA GLU A 174 -15.32 -5.96 5.12
C GLU A 174 -16.77 -5.46 5.18
N PHE A 175 -17.33 -5.06 4.03
CA PHE A 175 -18.71 -4.63 3.87
C PHE A 175 -19.33 -5.29 2.65
N THR A 176 -20.59 -5.71 2.78
CA THR A 176 -21.40 -6.13 1.63
C THR A 176 -21.75 -4.93 0.74
N LEU A 177 -22.13 -5.18 -0.51
CA LEU A 177 -22.56 -4.12 -1.44
C LEU A 177 -23.75 -3.33 -0.87
N ASP A 178 -24.69 -3.99 -0.22
CA ASP A 178 -25.85 -3.32 0.39
C ASP A 178 -25.47 -2.45 1.59
N GLN A 179 -24.52 -2.90 2.42
CA GLN A 179 -23.98 -2.06 3.49
C GLN A 179 -23.28 -0.83 2.91
N ARG A 180 -22.46 -0.98 1.87
CA ARG A 180 -21.81 0.14 1.18
C ARG A 180 -22.82 1.13 0.61
N ARG A 181 -23.89 0.66 -0.06
CA ARG A 181 -24.99 1.50 -0.55
C ARG A 181 -25.67 2.29 0.56
N ARG A 182 -25.97 1.64 1.70
CA ARG A 182 -26.58 2.31 2.86
C ARG A 182 -25.66 3.37 3.47
N ILE A 183 -24.36 3.09 3.58
CA ILE A 183 -23.36 4.05 4.05
C ILE A 183 -23.31 5.26 3.10
N GLY A 184 -23.22 5.04 1.79
CA GLY A 184 -23.23 6.10 0.78
C GLY A 184 -24.50 6.95 0.83
N ALA A 185 -25.68 6.34 0.91
CA ALA A 185 -26.94 7.07 1.01
C ALA A 185 -27.03 7.92 2.30
N ASN A 186 -26.49 7.41 3.41
CA ASN A 186 -26.42 8.17 4.66
C ASN A 186 -25.42 9.33 4.57
N LEU A 187 -24.28 9.14 3.90
CA LEU A 187 -23.30 10.20 3.65
C LEU A 187 -23.94 11.33 2.82
N GLU A 188 -24.59 11.02 1.71
CA GLU A 188 -25.29 12.02 0.88
C GLU A 188 -26.39 12.76 1.65
N ARG A 189 -27.09 12.07 2.56
CA ARG A 189 -28.08 12.71 3.44
C ARG A 189 -27.44 13.75 4.37
N ILE A 190 -26.25 13.48 4.91
CA ILE A 190 -25.51 14.41 5.77
C ILE A 190 -24.98 15.58 4.93
N LEU A 191 -24.33 15.29 3.80
CA LEU A 191 -23.70 16.29 2.92
C LEU A 191 -24.69 17.29 2.33
N LYS A 192 -26.00 16.98 2.26
CA LYS A 192 -27.04 17.96 1.91
C LYS A 192 -27.04 19.22 2.78
N GLY A 193 -26.59 19.12 4.03
CA GLY A 193 -26.47 20.24 4.96
C GLY A 193 -25.15 21.02 4.84
N GLU A 194 -24.14 20.46 4.17
CA GLU A 194 -22.79 21.01 4.09
C GLU A 194 -22.65 21.92 2.86
N LYS A 195 -22.49 23.23 3.07
CA LYS A 195 -22.49 24.22 1.98
C LYS A 195 -21.31 24.09 1.02
N GLU A 196 -20.17 23.59 1.52
CA GLU A 196 -18.95 23.43 0.74
C GLU A 196 -18.85 22.05 0.07
N ALA A 197 -19.73 21.11 0.42
CA ALA A 197 -19.75 19.79 -0.19
C ALA A 197 -20.39 19.84 -1.58
N ALA A 198 -19.65 19.39 -2.59
CA ALA A 198 -20.20 19.19 -3.93
C ALA A 198 -21.30 18.12 -3.88
N ARG A 199 -22.39 18.35 -4.61
CA ARG A 199 -23.49 17.37 -4.71
C ARG A 199 -23.11 16.28 -5.71
N ALA A 200 -23.37 15.03 -5.36
CA ALA A 200 -23.25 13.93 -6.32
C ALA A 200 -24.18 14.18 -7.53
N PRO A 201 -23.71 13.93 -8.77
CA PRO A 201 -24.56 14.00 -9.95
C PRO A 201 -25.75 13.04 -9.85
N MET A 202 -26.91 13.46 -10.34
CA MET A 202 -28.02 12.53 -10.58
C MET A 202 -27.78 11.84 -11.93
N ASN A 203 -27.94 10.52 -11.94
CA ASN A 203 -27.92 9.74 -13.18
C ASN A 203 -29.11 10.08 -14.07
#